data_AF-A0A1V4Z8H3-F1
#
_entry.id   AF-A0A1V4Z8H3-F1
#
_cell.length_a   1.000
_cell.length_b   1.000
_cell.length_c   1.000
_cell.angle_alpha   90.00
_cell.angle_beta   90.00
_cell.angle_gamma   90.00
#
_symmetry.space_group_name_H-M   'P 1'
#
loop_
_entity.id
_entity.type
_entity.pdbx_description
1 polymer ?
#
loop_
_entity_poly.entity_id
_entity_poly.type
_entity_poly.pdbx_seq_one_letter_code
_entity_poly.pdbx_strand_id
1 'polypeptide(L)'
;MSEGHYGSVEAEIAGVKVYPTIKESLDAYVVPLCMARASAAGIPVPEHYITNDIFEPPCIVYPMNPFMKRHSVVYRSGHVKRIAKSMTRNFKYAMCVQKITDDVAIREYKCVMGTATCDAVQDIAGKVWDLFHLPICNIRVIEDGKIMLSAITSCPLHELGSKELKLLRKANEWQI
;
A
#
# COMPACT_ATOMS: atom_id res chain seq x y z
N MET A 1 15.78 -2.40 5.90
CA MET A 1 14.91 -3.47 6.45
C MET A 1 15.26 -3.61 7.92
N SER A 2 14.26 -3.84 8.77
CA SER A 2 14.43 -3.83 10.23
C SER A 2 14.77 -5.22 10.77
N GLU A 3 15.24 -5.26 12.03
CA GLU A 3 15.51 -6.48 12.79
C GLU A 3 14.33 -7.46 12.79
N GLY A 4 13.10 -6.96 12.94
CA GLY A 4 11.88 -7.79 12.89
C GLY A 4 11.65 -8.50 11.55
N HIS A 5 12.15 -7.96 10.43
CA HIS A 5 12.08 -8.66 9.15
C HIS A 5 12.98 -9.90 9.16
N TYR A 6 14.23 -9.77 9.61
CA TYR A 6 15.17 -10.90 9.65
C TYR A 6 14.73 -11.96 10.65
N GLY A 7 14.20 -11.57 11.82
CA GLY A 7 13.62 -12.53 12.76
C GLY A 7 12.44 -13.31 12.17
N SER A 8 11.60 -12.66 11.36
CA SER A 8 10.50 -13.35 10.66
C SER A 8 11.02 -14.32 9.59
N VAL A 9 12.09 -13.95 8.86
CA VAL A 9 12.74 -14.84 7.87
C VAL A 9 13.31 -16.08 8.55
N GLU A 10 14.06 -15.91 9.64
CA GLU A 10 14.68 -17.03 10.37
C GLU A 10 13.61 -17.97 10.93
N ALA A 11 12.53 -17.42 11.48
CA ALA A 11 11.40 -18.20 11.98
C ALA A 11 10.69 -18.99 10.86
N GLU A 12 10.46 -18.39 9.68
CA GLU A 12 9.91 -19.13 8.53
C GLU A 12 10.85 -20.26 8.08
N ILE A 13 12.16 -20.00 7.99
CA ILE A 13 13.17 -21.01 7.61
C ILE A 13 13.17 -22.17 8.62
N ALA A 14 12.95 -21.88 9.90
CA ALA A 14 12.82 -22.87 10.96
C ALA A 14 11.47 -23.61 10.97
N GLY A 15 10.56 -23.33 10.02
CA GLY A 15 9.23 -23.94 9.93
C GLY A 15 8.22 -23.38 10.94
N VAL A 16 8.55 -22.30 11.63
CA VAL A 16 7.61 -21.61 12.52
C VAL A 16 6.62 -20.82 11.66
N LYS A 17 5.34 -20.99 11.95
CA LYS A 17 4.29 -20.23 11.30
C LYS A 17 4.32 -18.78 11.79
N VAL A 18 4.69 -17.84 10.92
CA VAL A 18 4.72 -16.40 11.23
C VAL A 18 3.71 -15.63 10.40
N TYR A 19 3.30 -14.48 10.94
CA TYR A 19 2.42 -13.54 10.27
C TYR A 19 2.90 -12.10 10.54
N PRO A 20 2.90 -11.22 9.52
CA PRO A 20 2.75 -11.55 8.10
C PRO A 20 3.91 -12.44 7.64
N THR A 21 3.65 -13.29 6.66
CA THR A 21 4.73 -14.01 5.99
C THR A 21 5.64 -13.01 5.25
N ILE A 22 6.86 -13.44 4.92
CA ILE A 22 7.78 -12.63 4.11
C ILE A 22 7.18 -12.32 2.75
N LYS A 23 6.53 -13.31 2.14
CA LYS A 23 5.81 -13.14 0.87
C LYS A 23 4.69 -12.12 0.99
N GLU A 24 3.84 -12.21 2.02
CA GLU A 24 2.76 -11.24 2.23
C GLU A 24 3.28 -9.82 2.43
N SER A 25 4.34 -9.67 3.22
CA SER A 25 4.98 -8.37 3.45
C SER A 25 5.52 -7.77 2.16
N LEU A 26 6.21 -8.57 1.33
CA LEU A 26 6.78 -8.11 0.07
C LEU A 26 5.68 -7.76 -0.95
N ASP A 27 4.69 -8.66 -1.10
CA ASP A 27 3.58 -8.45 -2.04
C ASP A 27 2.78 -7.19 -1.68
N ALA A 28 2.55 -6.92 -0.40
CA ALA A 28 1.78 -5.76 0.04
C ALA A 28 2.47 -4.42 -0.30
N TYR A 29 3.79 -4.34 -0.16
CA TYR A 29 4.53 -3.10 -0.37
C TYR A 29 4.99 -2.86 -1.82
N VAL A 30 4.92 -3.87 -2.67
CA VAL A 30 5.12 -3.73 -4.12
C VAL A 30 3.77 -3.47 -4.77
N VAL A 31 3.49 -2.20 -5.10
CA VAL A 31 2.17 -1.75 -5.58
C VAL A 31 1.50 -2.65 -6.62
N PRO A 32 2.12 -3.05 -7.75
CA PRO A 32 1.43 -3.92 -8.71
C PRO A 32 1.12 -5.31 -8.17
N LEU A 33 1.95 -5.88 -7.29
CA LEU A 33 1.67 -7.17 -6.64
C LEU A 33 0.52 -7.03 -5.63
N CYS A 34 0.52 -5.93 -4.88
CA CYS A 34 -0.55 -5.56 -3.97
C CYS A 34 -1.89 -5.46 -4.72
N MET A 35 -1.92 -4.73 -5.84
CA MET A 35 -3.13 -4.58 -6.66
C MET A 35 -3.60 -5.91 -7.23
N ALA A 36 -2.69 -6.73 -7.75
CA ALA A 36 -3.04 -8.04 -8.31
C ALA A 36 -3.66 -8.96 -7.25
N ARG A 37 -3.05 -9.05 -6.06
CA ARG A 37 -3.56 -9.87 -4.96
C ARG A 37 -4.87 -9.33 -4.39
N ALA A 38 -4.96 -8.02 -4.19
CA ALA A 38 -6.16 -7.36 -3.69
C ALA A 38 -7.36 -7.59 -4.63
N SER A 39 -7.15 -7.39 -5.93
CA SER A 39 -8.17 -7.65 -6.97
C SER A 39 -8.63 -9.11 -6.95
N ALA A 40 -7.69 -10.07 -6.90
CA ALA A 40 -8.01 -11.49 -6.84
C ALA A 40 -8.80 -11.89 -5.57
N ALA A 41 -8.63 -11.15 -4.48
CA ALA A 41 -9.37 -11.32 -3.23
C ALA A 41 -10.69 -10.51 -3.17
N GLY A 42 -11.09 -9.85 -4.26
CA GLY A 42 -12.32 -9.05 -4.31
C GLY A 42 -12.22 -7.69 -3.61
N ILE A 43 -11.01 -7.21 -3.29
CA ILE A 43 -10.79 -5.84 -2.82
C ILE A 43 -10.80 -4.91 -4.06
N PRO A 44 -11.64 -3.86 -4.11
CA PRO A 44 -11.65 -2.93 -5.22
C PRO A 44 -10.30 -2.23 -5.38
N VAL A 45 -9.76 -2.21 -6.61
CA VAL A 45 -8.52 -1.52 -6.99
C VAL A 45 -8.76 -0.69 -8.25
N PRO A 46 -7.98 0.38 -8.49
CA PRO A 46 -8.08 1.14 -9.73
C PRO A 46 -7.57 0.33 -10.93
N GLU A 47 -8.03 0.71 -12.12
CA GLU A 47 -7.39 0.25 -13.36
C GLU A 47 -5.92 0.71 -13.36
N HIS A 48 -5.02 -0.21 -13.67
CA HIS A 48 -3.59 0.06 -13.61
C HIS A 48 -2.82 -0.74 -14.63
N TYR A 49 -1.62 -0.25 -14.95
CA TYR A 49 -0.68 -0.92 -15.84
C TYR A 49 0.76 -0.63 -15.40
N ILE A 50 1.69 -1.43 -15.89
CA ILE A 50 3.13 -1.27 -15.63
C ILE A 50 3.77 -0.75 -16.91
N THR A 51 4.61 0.27 -16.78
CA THR A 51 5.40 0.79 -17.90
C THR A 51 6.75 1.27 -17.40
N ASN A 52 7.75 1.31 -18.28
CA ASN A 52 9.01 2.02 -18.07
C ASN A 52 9.16 3.20 -19.05
N ASP A 53 8.07 3.64 -19.67
CA ASP A 53 8.01 4.77 -20.62
C ASP A 53 7.09 5.89 -20.09
N ILE A 54 6.62 6.78 -20.94
CA ILE A 54 5.64 7.81 -20.62
C ILE A 54 4.24 7.22 -20.32
N PHE A 55 3.35 8.06 -19.80
CA PHE A 55 2.02 7.69 -19.33
C PHE A 55 1.00 8.82 -19.60
N GLU A 56 -0.28 8.51 -19.44
CA GLU A 56 -1.39 9.43 -19.72
C GLU A 56 -2.06 9.90 -18.43
N PRO A 57 -2.04 11.22 -18.13
CA PRO A 57 -2.82 11.82 -17.05
C PRO A 57 -4.34 11.87 -17.36
N PRO A 58 -5.22 11.90 -16.34
CA PRO A 58 -4.89 11.94 -14.91
C PRO A 58 -4.57 10.54 -14.33
N CYS A 59 -3.50 10.44 -13.53
CA CYS A 59 -3.04 9.17 -12.97
C CYS A 59 -2.25 9.34 -11.66
N ILE A 60 -2.14 8.26 -10.90
CA ILE A 60 -1.14 8.11 -9.83
C ILE A 60 -0.01 7.22 -10.33
N VAL A 61 1.23 7.66 -10.10
CA VAL A 61 2.44 6.94 -10.54
C VAL A 61 3.25 6.49 -9.34
N TYR A 62 3.54 5.19 -9.29
CA TYR A 62 4.33 4.54 -8.26
C TYR A 62 5.63 3.99 -8.84
N PRO A 63 6.81 4.42 -8.34
CA PRO A 63 8.07 3.83 -8.75
C PRO A 63 8.16 2.38 -8.28
N MET A 64 8.70 1.49 -9.12
CA MET A 64 9.05 0.12 -8.71
C MET A 64 10.54 -0.03 -8.41
N ASN A 65 11.27 1.08 -8.29
CA ASN A 65 12.68 1.07 -7.95
C ASN A 65 12.88 1.07 -6.42
N PRO A 66 13.92 0.40 -5.89
CA PRO A 66 14.11 0.26 -4.44
C PRO A 66 14.59 1.55 -3.74
N PHE A 67 14.88 2.61 -4.51
CA PHE A 67 15.47 3.85 -4.01
C PHE A 67 14.44 4.95 -3.77
N MET A 68 13.19 4.76 -4.19
CA MET A 68 12.14 5.75 -4.09
C MET A 68 10.85 5.12 -3.57
N LYS A 69 10.29 5.73 -2.51
CA LYS A 69 9.01 5.31 -1.91
C LYS A 69 7.86 6.27 -2.19
N ARG A 70 8.16 7.45 -2.73
CA ARG A 70 7.15 8.50 -2.99
C ARG A 70 6.44 8.22 -4.31
N HIS A 71 5.14 8.45 -4.33
CA HIS A 71 4.32 8.43 -5.54
C HIS A 71 4.17 9.86 -6.08
N SER A 72 3.59 10.02 -7.27
CA SER A 72 3.13 11.31 -7.77
C SER A 72 1.75 11.21 -8.36
N VAL A 73 0.91 12.19 -8.04
CA VAL A 73 -0.39 12.38 -8.68
C VAL A 73 -0.20 13.39 -9.80
N VAL A 74 -0.62 13.02 -11.00
CA VAL A 74 -0.38 13.82 -12.21
C VAL A 74 -1.72 14.03 -12.90
N TYR A 75 -2.20 15.28 -12.94
CA TYR A 75 -3.48 15.63 -13.57
C TYR A 75 -3.35 16.12 -15.01
N ARG A 76 -2.18 16.66 -15.40
CA ARG A 76 -1.97 17.31 -16.70
C ARG A 76 -0.68 16.84 -17.36
N SER A 77 -0.66 16.88 -18.69
CA SER A 77 0.42 16.31 -19.53
C SER A 77 1.77 17.04 -19.46
N GLY A 78 1.80 18.31 -19.05
CA GLY A 78 2.97 19.18 -19.17
C GLY A 78 4.27 18.70 -18.48
N HIS A 79 4.18 17.77 -17.53
CA HIS A 79 5.35 17.24 -16.80
C HIS A 79 5.56 15.74 -16.93
N VAL A 80 4.82 15.04 -17.79
CA VAL A 80 4.85 13.57 -17.91
C VAL A 80 6.26 13.05 -18.12
N LYS A 81 7.00 13.55 -19.13
CA LYS A 81 8.35 13.06 -19.45
C LYS A 81 9.34 13.25 -18.29
N ARG A 82 9.25 14.38 -17.56
CA ARG A 82 10.10 14.67 -16.40
C ARG A 82 9.79 13.73 -15.24
N ILE A 83 8.50 13.51 -14.96
CA ILE A 83 8.04 12.62 -13.90
C ILE A 83 8.39 11.18 -14.23
N ALA A 84 8.14 10.73 -15.46
CA ALA A 84 8.50 9.39 -15.94
C ALA A 84 10.00 9.12 -15.73
N LYS A 85 10.89 10.02 -16.18
CA LYS A 85 12.33 9.89 -15.94
C LYS A 85 12.68 9.80 -14.44
N SER A 86 12.01 10.57 -13.59
CA SER A 86 12.26 10.55 -12.15
C SER A 86 11.85 9.21 -11.53
N MET A 87 10.62 8.76 -11.81
CA MET A 87 10.04 7.52 -11.25
C MET A 87 10.77 6.25 -11.70
N THR A 88 11.29 6.28 -12.93
CA THR A 88 11.96 5.13 -13.55
C THR A 88 13.48 5.18 -13.43
N ARG A 89 14.06 6.21 -12.78
CA ARG A 89 15.51 6.53 -12.82
C ARG A 89 16.07 6.48 -14.25
N ASN A 90 15.60 7.39 -15.09
CA ASN A 90 15.92 7.48 -16.52
C ASN A 90 15.55 6.21 -17.30
N PHE A 91 14.31 5.73 -17.15
CA PHE A 91 13.72 4.59 -17.86
C PHE A 91 14.38 3.24 -17.59
N LYS A 92 15.23 3.16 -16.54
CA LYS A 92 15.91 1.95 -16.10
C LYS A 92 14.97 0.98 -15.35
N TYR A 93 14.06 1.51 -14.56
CA TYR A 93 13.10 0.75 -13.76
C TYR A 93 11.69 1.00 -14.24
N ALA A 94 10.79 0.04 -13.99
CA ALA A 94 9.37 0.22 -14.24
C ALA A 94 8.72 1.11 -13.17
N MET A 95 7.50 1.54 -13.48
CA MET A 95 6.56 2.17 -12.57
C MET A 95 5.16 1.59 -12.80
N CYS A 96 4.36 1.58 -11.74
CA CYS A 96 2.95 1.25 -11.82
C CYS A 96 2.15 2.55 -11.98
N VAL A 97 1.28 2.61 -12.97
CA VAL A 97 0.41 3.75 -13.26
C VAL A 97 -1.03 3.33 -12.95
N GLN A 98 -1.70 4.08 -12.10
CA GLN A 98 -3.11 3.89 -11.74
C GLN A 98 -3.92 5.01 -12.38
N LYS A 99 -4.91 4.67 -13.19
CA LYS A 99 -5.80 5.66 -13.81
C LYS A 99 -6.75 6.21 -12.75
N ILE A 100 -7.00 7.52 -12.82
CA ILE A 100 -7.97 8.21 -11.96
C ILE A 100 -8.81 9.16 -12.82
N THR A 101 -9.80 9.81 -12.22
CA THR A 101 -10.53 10.94 -12.82
C THR A 101 -10.02 12.26 -12.21
N ASP A 102 -10.43 13.40 -12.78
CA ASP A 102 -9.94 14.72 -12.34
C ASP A 102 -10.41 15.10 -10.92
N ASP A 103 -11.51 14.52 -10.43
CA ASP A 103 -12.18 14.92 -9.18
C ASP A 103 -12.07 13.90 -8.03
N VAL A 104 -11.12 12.95 -8.12
CA VAL A 104 -10.96 11.93 -7.07
C VAL A 104 -10.31 12.49 -5.80
N ALA A 105 -10.72 11.97 -4.64
CA ALA A 105 -9.97 12.19 -3.41
C ALA A 105 -9.00 11.03 -3.16
N ILE A 106 -7.74 11.35 -2.89
CA ILE A 106 -6.71 10.39 -2.52
C ILE A 106 -6.39 10.58 -1.05
N ARG A 107 -6.64 9.56 -0.24
CA ARG A 107 -6.47 9.62 1.22
C ARG A 107 -5.62 8.47 1.72
N GLU A 108 -5.00 8.67 2.88
CA GLU A 108 -4.18 7.66 3.53
C GLU A 108 -4.66 7.48 4.96
N TYR A 109 -4.83 6.22 5.36
CA TYR A 109 -5.36 5.82 6.65
C TYR A 109 -4.41 4.84 7.33
N LYS A 110 -4.16 5.07 8.60
CA LYS A 110 -3.44 4.12 9.45
C LYS A 110 -4.38 2.99 9.85
N CYS A 111 -3.95 1.77 9.61
CA CYS A 111 -4.65 0.55 9.97
C CYS A 111 -3.85 -0.17 11.05
N VAL A 112 -4.55 -0.61 12.09
CA VAL A 112 -4.00 -1.40 13.19
C VAL A 112 -4.84 -2.67 13.29
N MET A 113 -4.22 -3.81 13.00
CA MET A 113 -4.83 -5.15 13.05
C MET A 113 -6.22 -5.20 12.40
N GLY A 114 -6.31 -4.76 11.14
CA GLY A 114 -7.56 -4.74 10.37
C GLY A 114 -8.55 -3.65 10.77
N THR A 115 -8.18 -2.73 11.67
CA THR A 115 -9.05 -1.64 12.10
C THR A 115 -8.47 -0.28 11.71
N ALA A 116 -9.30 0.58 11.12
CA ALA A 116 -8.95 1.95 10.78
C ALA A 116 -9.62 2.93 11.76
N THR A 117 -9.11 4.16 11.82
CA THR A 117 -9.73 5.23 12.62
C THR A 117 -10.90 5.93 11.92
N CYS A 118 -11.27 5.47 10.73
CA CYS A 118 -12.34 6.00 9.89
C CYS A 118 -13.22 4.85 9.40
N ASP A 119 -14.51 4.92 9.74
CA ASP A 119 -15.49 3.86 9.44
C ASP A 119 -15.64 3.61 7.93
N ALA A 120 -15.48 4.64 7.10
CA ALA A 120 -15.63 4.55 5.65
C ALA A 120 -14.66 3.52 5.02
N VAL A 121 -13.48 3.34 5.61
CA VAL A 121 -12.45 2.43 5.09
C VAL A 121 -12.31 1.14 5.91
N GLN A 122 -13.20 0.92 6.88
CA GLN A 122 -13.11 -0.22 7.81
C GLN A 122 -13.20 -1.58 7.10
N ASP A 123 -14.07 -1.70 6.09
CA ASP A 123 -14.19 -2.92 5.28
C ASP A 123 -12.90 -3.24 4.52
N ILE A 124 -12.29 -2.24 3.88
CA ILE A 124 -11.01 -2.41 3.18
C ILE A 124 -9.90 -2.74 4.17
N ALA A 125 -9.85 -2.08 5.34
CA ALA A 125 -8.85 -2.36 6.36
C ALA A 125 -8.92 -3.81 6.85
N GLY A 126 -10.12 -4.34 7.10
CA GLY A 126 -10.34 -5.72 7.47
C GLY A 126 -9.86 -6.70 6.39
N LYS A 127 -10.28 -6.50 5.14
CA LYS A 127 -9.85 -7.35 4.02
C LYS A 127 -8.34 -7.31 3.77
N VAL A 128 -7.71 -6.15 3.97
CA VAL A 128 -6.24 -6.00 3.87
C VAL A 128 -5.55 -6.80 4.97
N TRP A 129 -6.08 -6.79 6.20
CA TRP A 129 -5.58 -7.61 7.29
C TRP A 129 -5.74 -9.10 7.03
N ASP A 130 -6.90 -9.54 6.56
CA ASP A 130 -7.14 -10.96 6.25
C ASP A 130 -6.26 -11.47 5.09
N LEU A 131 -5.92 -10.59 4.13
CA LEU A 131 -5.14 -10.96 2.94
C LEU A 131 -3.63 -10.91 3.16
N PHE A 132 -3.14 -9.90 3.90
CA PHE A 132 -1.71 -9.62 4.04
C PHE A 132 -1.20 -9.77 5.47
N HIS A 133 -2.08 -9.92 6.46
CA HIS A 133 -1.74 -10.10 7.87
C HIS A 133 -0.79 -9.03 8.43
N LEU A 134 -0.88 -7.80 7.92
CA LEU A 134 -0.04 -6.68 8.34
C LEU A 134 -0.58 -6.03 9.63
N PRO A 135 0.12 -6.14 10.77
CA PRO A 135 -0.44 -5.68 12.05
C PRO A 135 -0.56 -4.17 12.11
N ILE A 136 0.33 -3.45 11.45
CA ILE A 136 0.31 -1.99 11.36
C ILE A 136 0.73 -1.60 9.95
N CYS A 137 -0.11 -0.86 9.24
CA CYS A 137 0.20 -0.35 7.92
C CYS A 137 -0.56 0.94 7.63
N ASN A 138 -0.13 1.67 6.61
CA ASN A 138 -0.94 2.71 5.99
C ASN A 138 -1.58 2.13 4.74
N ILE A 139 -2.88 2.30 4.58
CA ILE A 139 -3.57 2.07 3.31
C ILE A 139 -3.82 3.41 2.63
N ARG A 140 -3.46 3.50 1.37
CA ARG A 140 -3.86 4.61 0.51
C ARG A 140 -5.06 4.17 -0.30
N VAL A 141 -6.09 5.02 -0.32
CA VAL A 141 -7.33 4.76 -1.05
C VAL A 141 -7.64 5.90 -2.02
N ILE A 142 -8.36 5.54 -3.07
CA ILE A 142 -8.97 6.47 -4.02
C ILE A 142 -10.48 6.45 -3.76
N GLU A 143 -11.07 7.62 -3.56
CA GLU A 143 -12.51 7.83 -3.40
C GLU A 143 -13.06 8.40 -4.70
N ASP A 144 -13.76 7.56 -5.49
CA ASP A 144 -14.34 7.91 -6.79
C ASP A 144 -15.70 7.20 -6.97
N GLY A 145 -16.72 7.69 -6.26
CA GLY A 145 -18.03 7.03 -6.10
C GLY A 145 -18.00 5.72 -5.29
N LYS A 146 -16.85 5.05 -5.26
CA LYS A 146 -16.50 3.90 -4.43
C LYS A 146 -15.07 4.07 -3.90
N ILE A 147 -14.76 3.36 -2.81
CA ILE A 147 -13.41 3.35 -2.23
C ILE A 147 -12.62 2.20 -2.84
N MET A 148 -11.43 2.51 -3.36
CA MET A 148 -10.51 1.53 -3.95
C MET A 148 -9.16 1.58 -3.25
N LEU A 149 -8.59 0.41 -2.97
CA LEU A 149 -7.22 0.30 -2.47
C LEU A 149 -6.24 0.69 -3.58
N SER A 150 -5.36 1.63 -3.29
CA SER A 150 -4.36 2.16 -4.23
C SER A 150 -2.95 1.70 -3.88
N ALA A 151 -2.57 1.70 -2.60
CA ALA A 151 -1.27 1.17 -2.17
C ALA A 151 -1.28 0.86 -0.68
N ILE A 152 -0.36 0.00 -0.25
CA ILE A 152 -0.05 -0.20 1.17
C ILE A 152 1.38 0.30 1.41
N THR A 153 1.59 1.04 2.49
CA THR A 153 2.93 1.44 2.93
C THR A 153 3.17 1.07 4.39
N SER A 154 4.44 0.86 4.76
CA SER A 154 4.82 0.57 6.13
C SER A 154 4.48 1.76 7.03
N CYS A 155 3.88 1.50 8.20
CA CYS A 155 3.65 2.51 9.22
C CYS A 155 4.48 2.16 10.48
N PRO A 156 5.56 2.90 10.76
CA PRO A 156 6.33 2.74 11.99
C PRO A 156 5.49 3.01 13.24
N LEU A 157 5.74 2.26 14.31
CA LEU A 157 4.98 2.38 15.58
C LEU A 157 4.98 3.81 16.15
N HIS A 158 6.11 4.54 16.01
CA HIS A 158 6.24 5.91 16.51
C HIS A 158 5.41 6.94 15.71
N GLU A 159 4.89 6.57 14.53
CA GLU A 159 3.98 7.42 13.76
C GLU A 159 2.52 7.24 14.19
N LEU A 160 2.19 6.29 15.05
CA LEU A 160 0.82 6.10 15.53
C LEU A 160 0.38 7.27 16.42
N GLY A 161 -0.79 7.82 16.12
CA GLY A 161 -1.42 8.84 16.93
C GLY A 161 -2.19 8.25 18.10
N SER A 162 -2.80 9.13 18.90
CA SER A 162 -3.56 8.73 20.09
C SER A 162 -4.75 7.82 19.77
N LYS A 163 -5.37 7.96 18.59
CA LYS A 163 -6.49 7.11 18.15
C LYS A 163 -5.98 5.72 17.75
N GLU A 164 -4.91 5.63 16.98
CA GLU A 164 -4.34 4.35 16.56
C GLU A 164 -3.74 3.58 17.74
N LEU A 165 -3.10 4.27 18.68
CA LEU A 165 -2.60 3.64 19.91
C LEU A 165 -3.73 3.05 20.76
N LYS A 166 -4.94 3.66 20.76
CA LYS A 166 -6.11 3.05 21.42
C LYS A 166 -6.55 1.77 20.71
N LEU A 167 -6.53 1.74 19.38
CA LEU A 167 -6.82 0.51 18.62
C LEU A 167 -5.82 -0.59 18.95
N LEU A 168 -4.52 -0.25 19.01
CA LEU A 168 -3.47 -1.21 19.34
C LEU A 168 -3.63 -1.77 20.76
N ARG A 169 -3.92 -0.92 21.75
CA ARG A 169 -4.17 -1.36 23.13
C ARG A 169 -5.39 -2.28 23.21
N LYS A 170 -6.49 -1.88 22.56
CA LYS A 170 -7.70 -2.68 22.49
C LYS A 170 -7.41 -4.05 21.86
N ALA A 171 -6.62 -4.12 20.80
CA ALA A 171 -6.29 -5.40 20.18
C ALA A 171 -5.42 -6.30 21.08
N ASN A 172 -4.51 -5.71 21.86
CA ASN A 172 -3.66 -6.44 22.80
C ASN A 172 -4.42 -6.97 24.02
N GLU A 173 -5.46 -6.28 24.47
CA GLU A 173 -6.33 -6.71 25.58
C GLU A 173 -7.13 -7.99 25.25
N TRP A 174 -7.32 -8.32 23.97
CA TRP A 174 -8.06 -9.51 23.53
C TRP A 174 -7.16 -10.75 23.35
N GLN A 175 -5.85 -10.62 23.62
CA GLN A 175 -4.88 -11.70 23.53
C GLN A 175 -4.48 -12.27 24.91
N ILE A 176 -5.21 -11.93 25.98
CA ILE A 176 -5.02 -12.45 27.36
C ILE A 176 -6.25 -13.25 27.78
#